data_AF-A0A1M3T3I4-F1
#
_entry.id   AF-A0A1M3T3I4-F1
#
_cell.length_a   1.000
_cell.length_b   1.000
_cell.length_c   1.000
_cell.angle_alpha   90.00
_cell.angle_beta   90.00
_cell.angle_gamma   90.00
#
_symmetry.space_group_name_H-M   'P 1'
#
loop_
_entity.id
_entity.type
_entity.pdbx_description
1 polymer ?
#
loop_
_entity_poly.entity_id
_entity_poly.type
_entity_poly.pdbx_seq_one_letter_code
_entity_poly.pdbx_strand_id
1 'polypeptide(L)'
;MKPVLLIFILVLSVDLAQCSKLTGPFEALFFYYAYQIDAAAAARAAEDGVAYEATIGGKCIGKGCTLEGFIKTIISPNFGRYLTPTAIGASTSPDVYATAEEIDTYWNYNSKNLQADQIIKNAPDGFANVVDKVVDKIQTARAVVPSANLVDKAVVALKWAQSVRLSEMVVLNGELRGGKALAFEKDYPWLEQLTLTTQRELDVDRTVSPELKIVYTDLDYAEMALRLSNGDRTKLMDHYEEFLEFARTEPSERVYKIHQNIVNVYQRVVLSLEAGCS
;
A
#
# COMPACT_ATOMS: atom_id res chain seq x y z
N MET A 1 22.76 -38.15 33.27
CA MET A 1 21.98 -36.95 32.89
C MET A 1 22.89 -35.99 32.15
N LYS A 2 22.64 -35.74 30.86
CA LYS A 2 23.36 -34.79 30.00
C LYS A 2 22.31 -33.84 29.42
N PRO A 3 22.38 -32.51 29.62
CA PRO A 3 21.56 -31.60 28.86
C PRO A 3 22.26 -31.31 27.53
N VAL A 4 21.85 -32.06 26.51
CA VAL A 4 21.85 -31.62 25.12
C VAL A 4 20.62 -30.74 24.99
N LEU A 5 20.75 -29.42 25.10
CA LEU A 5 19.80 -28.39 24.66
C LEU A 5 20.25 -27.07 25.30
N LEU A 6 21.04 -26.25 24.63
CA LEU A 6 21.18 -24.81 24.96
C LEU A 6 21.98 -24.00 23.92
N ILE A 7 22.37 -24.59 22.79
CA ILE A 7 23.06 -23.87 21.69
C ILE A 7 22.13 -23.65 20.48
N PHE A 8 20.87 -24.09 20.53
CA PHE A 8 19.92 -24.02 19.41
C PHE A 8 18.82 -22.95 19.50
N ILE A 9 18.82 -22.08 20.51
CA ILE A 9 17.84 -20.98 20.62
C ILE A 9 18.57 -19.64 20.82
N LEU A 10 19.47 -19.36 19.88
CA LEU A 10 20.05 -18.04 19.65
C LEU A 10 19.86 -17.65 18.17
N VAL A 11 18.76 -18.15 17.57
CA VAL A 11 18.36 -17.99 16.15
C VAL A 11 16.94 -17.41 16.04
N LEU A 12 16.38 -16.82 17.11
CA LEU A 12 15.06 -16.19 17.08
C LEU A 12 15.05 -14.71 17.48
N SER A 13 16.22 -14.07 17.47
CA SER A 13 16.37 -12.61 17.61
C SER A 13 16.60 -11.94 16.24
N VAL A 14 16.03 -12.52 15.18
CA VAL A 14 15.80 -11.77 13.96
C VAL A 14 14.36 -11.28 14.06
N ASP A 15 14.18 -10.24 14.87
CA ASP A 15 13.16 -9.22 14.62
C ASP A 15 13.54 -8.58 13.27
N LEU A 16 13.34 -9.34 12.19
CA LEU A 16 13.11 -8.77 10.88
C LEU A 16 11.90 -7.89 11.11
N ALA A 17 12.11 -6.58 11.02
CA ALA A 17 11.10 -5.56 10.80
C ALA A 17 10.24 -5.99 9.57
N GLN A 18 9.33 -6.93 9.81
CA GLN A 18 8.40 -7.44 8.83
C GLN A 18 7.45 -6.29 8.58
N CYS A 19 7.65 -5.61 7.45
CA CYS A 19 6.58 -4.89 6.80
C CYS A 19 5.35 -5.81 6.82
N SER A 20 4.19 -5.23 7.14
CA SER A 20 2.98 -6.02 7.40
C SER A 20 2.71 -6.95 6.20
N LYS A 21 1.97 -8.04 6.43
CA LYS A 21 1.53 -8.97 5.37
C LYS A 21 0.65 -8.32 4.27
N LEU A 22 0.53 -6.99 4.27
CA LEU A 22 -0.39 -6.15 3.52
C LEU A 22 0.36 -5.10 2.68
N THR A 23 1.57 -5.43 2.25
CA THR A 23 2.27 -4.70 1.21
C THR A 23 1.99 -5.38 -0.13
N GLY A 24 2.03 -4.66 -1.24
CA GLY A 24 1.78 -5.18 -2.58
C GLY A 24 2.73 -4.57 -3.60
N PRO A 25 2.53 -4.87 -4.89
CA PRO A 25 3.30 -4.29 -5.98
C PRO A 25 3.21 -2.76 -6.04
N PHE A 26 2.03 -2.20 -5.76
CA PHE A 26 1.82 -0.75 -5.75
C PHE A 26 2.64 -0.04 -4.66
N GLU A 27 2.72 -0.59 -3.45
CA GLU A 27 3.60 -0.06 -2.40
C GLU A 27 5.09 -0.13 -2.79
N ALA A 28 5.51 -1.21 -3.47
CA ALA A 28 6.89 -1.32 -3.96
C ALA A 28 7.22 -0.24 -5.01
N LEU A 29 6.28 0.06 -5.90
CA LEU A 29 6.41 1.15 -6.87
C LEU A 29 6.42 2.52 -6.20
N PHE A 30 5.57 2.74 -5.17
CA PHE A 30 5.63 3.95 -4.36
C PHE A 30 7.04 4.14 -3.76
N PHE A 31 7.61 3.10 -3.15
CA PHE A 31 8.98 3.18 -2.61
C PHE A 31 10.02 3.43 -3.70
N TYR A 32 9.83 2.86 -4.89
CA TYR A 32 10.74 3.10 -6.02
C TYR A 32 10.75 4.56 -6.46
N TYR A 33 9.58 5.17 -6.64
CA TYR A 33 9.49 6.59 -6.98
C TYR A 33 9.98 7.48 -5.85
N ALA A 34 9.72 7.12 -4.60
CA ALA A 34 10.28 7.82 -3.45
C ALA A 34 11.82 7.83 -3.48
N TYR A 35 12.43 6.69 -3.82
CA TYR A 35 13.87 6.58 -4.01
C TYR A 35 14.38 7.45 -5.16
N GLN A 36 13.72 7.46 -6.32
CA GLN A 36 14.11 8.33 -7.44
C GLN A 36 14.11 9.81 -7.03
N ILE A 37 13.09 10.24 -6.27
CA ILE A 37 12.99 11.61 -5.75
C ILE A 37 14.13 11.91 -4.76
N ASP A 38 14.35 11.03 -3.78
CA ASP A 38 15.38 11.21 -2.74
C ASP A 38 16.80 11.18 -3.33
N ALA A 39 17.05 10.32 -4.32
CA ALA A 39 18.31 10.24 -5.04
C ALA A 39 18.58 11.51 -5.87
N ALA A 40 17.56 12.03 -6.56
CA ALA A 40 17.67 13.28 -7.30
C ALA A 40 17.97 14.47 -6.38
N ALA A 41 17.28 14.57 -5.24
CA ALA A 41 17.54 15.61 -4.25
C ALA A 41 18.96 15.53 -3.68
N ALA A 42 19.46 14.33 -3.36
CA ALA A 42 20.82 14.15 -2.89
C ALA A 42 21.88 14.55 -3.94
N ALA A 43 21.67 14.18 -5.20
CA ALA A 43 22.56 14.58 -6.29
C ALA A 43 22.60 16.11 -6.45
N ARG A 44 21.43 16.75 -6.41
CA ARG A 44 21.33 18.21 -6.52
C ARG A 44 21.98 18.94 -5.34
N ALA A 45 21.70 18.49 -4.13
CA ALA A 45 22.31 19.08 -2.93
C ALA A 45 23.84 18.96 -2.93
N ALA A 46 24.39 17.85 -3.45
CA ALA A 46 25.82 17.68 -3.61
C ALA A 46 26.43 18.69 -4.61
N GLU A 47 25.74 19.00 -5.71
CA GLU A 47 26.14 20.07 -6.64
C GLU A 47 26.17 21.44 -5.97
N ASP A 48 25.19 21.70 -5.09
CA ASP A 48 25.06 22.97 -4.36
C ASP A 48 25.93 23.02 -3.08
N GLY A 49 26.74 21.99 -2.81
CA GLY A 49 27.59 21.92 -1.61
C GLY A 49 26.81 21.80 -0.30
N VAL A 50 25.52 21.43 -0.37
CA VAL A 50 24.63 21.25 0.78
C VAL A 50 24.68 19.79 1.23
N ALA A 51 24.80 19.58 2.54
CA ALA A 51 24.72 18.24 3.10
C ALA A 51 23.30 17.68 2.97
N TYR A 52 23.12 16.69 2.11
CA TYR A 52 21.90 15.91 1.99
C TYR A 52 22.26 14.44 1.78
N GLU A 53 21.83 13.57 2.69
CA GLU A 53 22.04 12.13 2.56
C GLU A 53 20.77 11.49 1.99
N ALA A 54 20.90 10.75 0.89
CA ALA A 54 19.86 9.84 0.44
C ALA A 54 19.67 8.71 1.48
N THR A 55 18.42 8.35 1.73
CA THR A 55 18.02 7.41 2.78
C THR A 55 17.09 6.31 2.31
N ILE A 56 16.52 6.43 1.11
CA ILE A 56 15.60 5.45 0.55
C ILE A 56 16.33 4.52 -0.43
N GLY A 57 16.05 3.22 -0.37
CA GLY A 57 16.49 2.23 -1.38
C GLY A 57 17.65 1.31 -1.02
N GLY A 58 18.05 1.24 0.26
CA GLY A 58 19.00 0.25 0.74
C GLY A 58 20.33 0.30 -0.03
N LYS A 59 20.72 -0.80 -0.69
CA LYS A 59 21.96 -0.83 -1.52
C LYS A 59 21.93 0.09 -2.75
N CYS A 60 20.78 0.66 -3.10
CA CYS A 60 20.62 1.65 -4.17
C CYS A 60 20.84 3.09 -3.70
N ILE A 61 20.98 3.34 -2.39
CA ILE A 61 21.28 4.67 -1.85
C ILE A 61 22.55 5.23 -2.51
N GLY A 62 22.44 6.44 -3.08
CA GLY A 62 23.54 7.12 -3.76
C GLY A 62 23.94 6.51 -5.12
N LYS A 63 23.14 5.62 -5.68
CA LYS A 63 23.36 5.00 -7.00
C LYS A 63 22.14 5.21 -7.89
N GLY A 64 22.26 4.96 -9.19
CA GLY A 64 21.12 4.84 -10.11
C GLY A 64 20.72 3.37 -10.29
N CYS A 65 19.57 2.97 -9.74
CA CYS A 65 19.04 1.62 -9.86
C CYS A 65 17.84 1.57 -10.81
N THR A 66 17.79 0.48 -11.58
CA THR A 66 16.57 0.06 -12.26
C THR A 66 15.52 -0.39 -11.24
N LEU A 67 14.26 -0.53 -11.67
CA LEU A 67 13.19 -1.05 -10.83
C LEU A 67 13.53 -2.41 -10.22
N GLU A 68 14.03 -3.35 -11.03
CA GLU A 68 14.48 -4.65 -10.55
C GLU A 68 15.58 -4.52 -9.51
N GLY A 69 16.58 -3.68 -9.79
CA GLY A 69 17.70 -3.45 -8.88
C GLY A 69 17.20 -2.99 -7.52
N PHE A 70 16.30 -2.01 -7.51
CA PHE A 70 15.66 -1.50 -6.30
C PHE A 70 14.80 -2.54 -5.58
N ILE A 71 13.90 -3.24 -6.28
CA ILE A 71 13.04 -4.26 -5.66
C ILE A 71 13.90 -5.35 -5.00
N LYS A 72 15.02 -5.74 -5.64
CA LYS A 72 15.99 -6.68 -5.06
C LYS A 72 16.72 -6.15 -3.83
N THR A 73 16.86 -4.83 -3.65
CA THR A 73 17.47 -4.28 -2.42
C THR A 73 16.50 -4.28 -1.26
N ILE A 74 15.22 -4.00 -1.50
CA ILE A 74 14.20 -3.87 -0.45
C ILE A 74 13.61 -5.22 -0.01
N ILE A 75 13.83 -6.29 -0.77
CA ILE A 75 13.42 -7.66 -0.43
C ILE A 75 14.56 -8.41 0.24
N SER A 76 14.22 -9.30 1.18
CA SER A 76 15.17 -10.19 1.81
C SER A 76 16.04 -10.94 0.78
N PRO A 77 17.39 -10.92 0.93
CA PRO A 77 18.30 -11.45 -0.09
C PRO A 77 18.03 -12.91 -0.48
N ASN A 78 17.55 -13.72 0.47
CA ASN A 78 17.21 -15.12 0.23
C ASN A 78 16.05 -15.29 -0.75
N PHE A 79 15.16 -14.29 -0.84
CA PHE A 79 14.01 -14.26 -1.73
C PHE A 79 14.24 -13.43 -2.99
N GLY A 80 15.09 -12.38 -2.92
CA GLY A 80 15.43 -11.55 -4.08
C GLY A 80 16.05 -12.34 -5.24
N ARG A 81 16.74 -13.46 -4.96
CA ARG A 81 17.28 -14.37 -5.99
C ARG A 81 16.22 -15.21 -6.72
N TYR A 82 15.02 -15.30 -6.17
CA TYR A 82 13.90 -16.08 -6.73
C TYR A 82 12.87 -15.20 -7.45
N LEU A 83 13.08 -13.89 -7.48
CA LEU A 83 12.31 -13.01 -8.34
C LEU A 83 12.54 -13.41 -9.79
N THR A 84 11.50 -13.28 -10.60
CA THR A 84 11.51 -13.52 -12.04
C THR A 84 11.16 -12.24 -12.80
N PRO A 85 12.00 -11.19 -12.73
CA PRO A 85 11.72 -9.94 -13.42
C PRO A 85 11.64 -10.14 -14.93
N THR A 86 10.67 -9.47 -15.51
CA THR A 86 10.48 -9.27 -16.95
C THR A 86 11.34 -8.10 -17.45
N ALA A 87 11.24 -7.78 -18.74
CA ALA A 87 11.97 -6.66 -19.33
C ALA A 87 11.66 -5.30 -18.68
N ILE A 88 10.46 -5.10 -18.10
CA ILE A 88 10.11 -3.84 -17.42
C ILE A 88 11.01 -3.56 -16.22
N GLY A 89 11.62 -4.60 -15.63
CA GLY A 89 12.51 -4.46 -14.49
C GLY A 89 13.79 -3.70 -14.78
N ALA A 90 14.19 -3.62 -16.06
CA ALA A 90 15.29 -2.78 -16.50
C ALA A 90 14.93 -1.29 -16.62
N SER A 91 13.66 -0.92 -16.47
CA SER A 91 13.20 0.47 -16.58
C SER A 91 13.64 1.32 -15.39
N THR A 92 13.88 2.61 -15.65
CA THR A 92 14.07 3.65 -14.64
C THR A 92 12.87 4.57 -14.47
N SER A 93 11.85 4.43 -15.33
CA SER A 93 10.59 5.16 -15.26
C SER A 93 9.45 4.25 -15.70
N PRO A 94 9.12 3.22 -14.91
CA PRO A 94 8.00 2.33 -15.21
C PRO A 94 6.66 3.10 -15.29
N ASP A 95 5.65 2.45 -15.84
CA ASP A 95 4.25 2.83 -15.62
C ASP A 95 3.81 2.36 -14.22
N VAL A 96 2.84 2.99 -13.57
CA VAL A 96 2.39 2.52 -12.25
C VAL A 96 1.54 1.26 -12.38
N TYR A 97 0.41 1.35 -13.07
CA TYR A 97 -0.58 0.27 -13.10
C TYR A 97 -0.07 -0.97 -13.82
N ALA A 98 0.39 -0.82 -15.06
CA ALA A 98 0.84 -1.96 -15.87
C ALA A 98 2.03 -2.69 -15.23
N THR A 99 2.93 -1.96 -14.58
CA THR A 99 4.08 -2.57 -13.88
C THR A 99 3.65 -3.30 -12.62
N ALA A 100 2.66 -2.77 -11.86
CA ALA A 100 2.14 -3.46 -10.69
C ALA A 100 1.52 -4.81 -11.07
N GLU A 101 0.70 -4.83 -12.12
CA GLU A 101 0.10 -6.06 -12.66
C GLU A 101 1.17 -7.06 -13.12
N GLU A 102 2.24 -6.55 -13.76
CA GLU A 102 3.34 -7.40 -14.24
C GLU A 102 4.14 -8.00 -13.07
N ILE A 103 4.39 -7.22 -12.02
CA ILE A 103 5.04 -7.70 -10.79
C ILE A 103 4.18 -8.77 -10.12
N ASP A 104 2.88 -8.52 -9.97
CA ASP A 104 1.95 -9.45 -9.33
C ASP A 104 1.87 -10.78 -10.08
N THR A 105 1.76 -10.69 -11.41
CA THR A 105 1.52 -11.86 -12.26
C THR A 105 2.79 -12.67 -12.50
N TYR A 106 3.94 -12.02 -12.71
CA TYR A 106 5.11 -12.69 -13.30
C TYR A 106 6.37 -12.68 -12.44
N TRP A 107 6.51 -11.79 -11.46
CA TRP A 107 7.81 -11.59 -10.80
C TRP A 107 8.06 -12.53 -9.61
N ASN A 108 7.12 -13.43 -9.29
CA ASN A 108 7.18 -14.22 -8.05
C ASN A 108 7.40 -13.32 -6.82
N TYR A 109 6.79 -12.14 -6.84
CA TYR A 109 6.92 -11.14 -5.80
C TYR A 109 6.09 -11.55 -4.59
N ASN A 110 6.69 -11.49 -3.40
CA ASN A 110 5.98 -11.70 -2.14
C ASN A 110 6.37 -10.61 -1.16
N SER A 111 5.39 -9.78 -0.88
CA SER A 111 5.49 -8.55 -0.13
C SER A 111 5.85 -8.75 1.35
N LYS A 112 5.58 -9.94 1.89
CA LYS A 112 6.01 -10.35 3.24
C LYS A 112 7.54 -10.40 3.40
N ASN A 113 8.26 -10.39 2.28
CA ASN A 113 9.72 -10.44 2.28
C ASN A 113 10.38 -9.06 2.25
N LEU A 114 9.59 -7.98 2.26
CA LEU A 114 10.11 -6.61 2.34
C LEU A 114 10.83 -6.38 3.68
N GLN A 115 11.94 -5.65 3.62
CA GLN A 115 12.75 -5.26 4.76
C GLN A 115 12.66 -3.75 4.96
N ALA A 116 12.04 -3.32 6.06
CA ALA A 116 11.77 -1.91 6.31
C ALA A 116 13.05 -1.03 6.24
N ASP A 117 14.15 -1.47 6.86
CA ASP A 117 15.43 -0.74 6.84
C ASP A 117 16.11 -0.69 5.46
N GLN A 118 15.72 -1.57 4.55
CA GLN A 118 16.17 -1.49 3.16
C GLN A 118 15.28 -0.58 2.32
N ILE A 119 14.03 -0.33 2.73
CA ILE A 119 13.17 0.67 2.11
C ILE A 119 13.67 2.06 2.51
N ILE A 120 13.81 2.31 3.81
CA ILE A 120 14.26 3.59 4.37
C ILE A 120 15.21 3.37 5.56
N LYS A 121 16.32 4.10 5.58
CA LYS A 121 17.33 4.03 6.65
C LYS A 121 16.71 4.36 8.02
N ASN A 122 16.97 3.52 9.03
CA ASN A 122 16.42 3.62 10.39
C ASN A 122 14.89 3.60 10.37
N ALA A 123 14.32 2.57 9.77
CA ALA A 123 12.89 2.47 9.59
C ALA A 123 12.17 2.38 10.96
N PRO A 124 11.06 3.09 11.15
CA PRO A 124 10.26 2.94 12.36
C PRO A 124 9.53 1.59 12.37
N ASP A 125 9.15 1.14 13.56
CA ASP A 125 8.31 -0.04 13.71
C ASP A 125 6.91 0.19 13.13
N GLY A 126 6.41 -0.83 12.41
CA GLY A 126 5.07 -0.82 11.84
C GLY A 126 4.99 -0.16 10.46
N PHE A 127 4.31 -0.85 9.55
CA PHE A 127 4.29 -0.47 8.13
C PHE A 127 3.72 0.94 7.86
N ALA A 128 2.65 1.32 8.56
CA ALA A 128 2.07 2.66 8.44
C ALA A 128 3.08 3.77 8.75
N ASN A 129 3.91 3.58 9.79
CA ASN A 129 4.95 4.53 10.17
C ASN A 129 6.08 4.58 9.14
N VAL A 130 6.39 3.46 8.49
CA VAL A 130 7.37 3.42 7.38
C VAL A 130 6.87 4.27 6.21
N VAL A 131 5.59 4.14 5.84
CA VAL A 131 4.99 4.93 4.76
C VAL A 131 5.02 6.43 5.09
N ASP A 132 4.64 6.81 6.31
CA ASP A 132 4.75 8.20 6.78
C ASP A 132 6.18 8.72 6.65
N LYS A 133 7.15 7.94 7.13
CA LYS A 133 8.56 8.34 7.09
C LYS A 133 9.07 8.51 5.66
N VAL A 134 8.64 7.66 4.73
CA VAL A 134 8.96 7.79 3.30
C VAL A 134 8.37 9.08 2.73
N VAL A 135 7.12 9.40 3.08
CA VAL A 135 6.44 10.63 2.62
C VAL A 135 7.14 11.87 3.15
N ASP A 136 7.51 11.90 4.43
CA ASP A 136 8.28 13.00 5.02
C ASP A 136 9.59 13.25 4.26
N LYS A 137 10.26 12.16 3.84
CA LYS A 137 11.47 12.24 3.04
C LYS A 137 11.22 12.73 1.61
N ILE A 138 10.12 12.32 0.98
CA ILE A 138 9.69 12.90 -0.31
C ILE A 138 9.48 14.42 -0.17
N GLN A 139 8.78 14.87 0.88
CA GLN A 139 8.52 16.31 1.07
C GLN A 139 9.81 17.10 1.30
N THR A 140 10.72 16.56 2.10
CA THR A 140 12.04 17.16 2.31
C THR A 140 12.83 17.24 1.00
N ALA A 141 12.78 16.18 0.19
CA ALA A 141 13.46 16.13 -1.11
C ALA A 141 12.88 17.12 -2.12
N ARG A 142 11.56 17.35 -2.12
CA ARG A 142 10.88 18.31 -3.00
C ARG A 142 11.31 19.75 -2.80
N ALA A 143 11.71 20.13 -1.58
CA ALA A 143 12.28 21.44 -1.30
C ALA A 143 13.61 21.69 -2.05
N VAL A 144 14.32 20.61 -2.42
CA VAL A 144 15.58 20.67 -3.16
C VAL A 144 15.36 20.42 -4.65
N VAL A 145 14.53 19.45 -5.02
CA VAL A 145 14.23 19.08 -6.40
C VAL A 145 12.72 18.91 -6.59
N PRO A 146 12.01 19.94 -7.10
CA PRO A 146 10.59 19.83 -7.38
C PRO A 146 10.37 19.01 -8.66
N SER A 147 10.21 17.70 -8.53
CA SER A 147 9.86 16.82 -9.64
C SER A 147 8.38 16.45 -9.61
N ALA A 148 7.54 17.26 -10.24
CA ALA A 148 6.08 17.06 -10.28
C ALA A 148 5.70 15.66 -10.80
N ASN A 149 6.27 15.22 -11.93
CA ASN A 149 5.97 13.92 -12.52
C ASN A 149 6.28 12.74 -11.58
N LEU A 150 7.45 12.75 -10.92
CA LEU A 150 7.80 11.67 -9.98
C LEU A 150 6.88 11.67 -8.75
N VAL A 151 6.48 12.86 -8.28
CA VAL A 151 5.53 12.99 -7.18
C VAL A 151 4.15 12.47 -7.60
N ASP A 152 3.67 12.82 -8.79
CA ASP A 152 2.40 12.34 -9.32
C ASP A 152 2.39 10.80 -9.42
N LYS A 153 3.48 10.20 -9.90
CA LYS A 153 3.63 8.73 -9.93
C LYS A 153 3.66 8.10 -8.54
N ALA A 154 4.32 8.73 -7.57
CA ALA A 154 4.32 8.27 -6.18
C ALA A 154 2.91 8.35 -5.56
N VAL A 155 2.18 9.45 -5.82
CA VAL A 155 0.80 9.65 -5.38
C VAL A 155 -0.13 8.59 -5.99
N VAL A 156 -0.05 8.40 -7.30
CA VAL A 156 -0.87 7.40 -8.01
C VAL A 156 -0.58 5.98 -7.51
N ALA A 157 0.67 5.63 -7.25
CA ALA A 157 1.04 4.34 -6.67
C ALA A 157 0.38 4.13 -5.29
N LEU A 158 0.35 5.17 -4.43
CA LEU A 158 -0.34 5.09 -3.15
C LEU A 158 -1.87 5.03 -3.29
N LYS A 159 -2.47 5.72 -4.26
CA LYS A 159 -3.92 5.65 -4.51
C LYS A 159 -4.36 4.26 -4.99
N TRP A 160 -3.58 3.63 -5.86
CA TRP A 160 -3.81 2.23 -6.23
C TRP A 160 -3.60 1.26 -5.05
N ALA A 161 -2.55 1.47 -4.24
CA ALA A 161 -2.38 0.70 -3.01
C ALA A 161 -3.59 0.88 -2.08
N GLN A 162 -4.13 2.09 -1.95
CA GLN A 162 -5.33 2.37 -1.18
C GLN A 162 -6.56 1.64 -1.72
N SER A 163 -6.76 1.61 -3.03
CA SER A 163 -7.90 0.92 -3.63
C SER A 163 -7.86 -0.59 -3.40
N VAL A 164 -6.66 -1.20 -3.40
CA VAL A 164 -6.46 -2.61 -3.04
C VAL A 164 -6.83 -2.84 -1.58
N ARG A 165 -6.32 -2.03 -0.63
CA ARG A 165 -6.63 -2.22 0.80
C ARG A 165 -8.11 -1.99 1.11
N LEU A 166 -8.75 -1.05 0.43
CA LEU A 166 -10.21 -0.87 0.50
C LEU A 166 -10.95 -2.12 0.03
N SER A 167 -10.55 -2.68 -1.11
CA SER A 167 -11.16 -3.89 -1.67
C SER A 167 -10.99 -5.11 -0.77
N GLU A 168 -9.79 -5.31 -0.22
CA GLU A 168 -9.48 -6.45 0.67
C GLU A 168 -10.23 -6.44 2.01
N MET A 169 -10.75 -5.28 2.43
CA MET A 169 -11.68 -5.23 3.56
C MET A 169 -12.99 -5.95 3.26
N VAL A 170 -13.39 -6.07 2.00
CA VAL A 170 -14.63 -6.73 1.57
C VAL A 170 -14.36 -8.06 0.88
N VAL A 171 -13.47 -8.08 -0.12
CA VAL A 171 -13.12 -9.27 -0.92
C VAL A 171 -11.65 -9.61 -0.73
N LEU A 172 -11.37 -10.76 -0.11
CA LEU A 172 -10.02 -11.25 0.14
C LEU A 172 -9.79 -12.53 -0.67
N ASN A 173 -8.74 -12.56 -1.49
CA ASN A 173 -8.43 -13.68 -2.40
C ASN A 173 -9.60 -14.07 -3.35
N GLY A 174 -10.36 -13.09 -3.81
CA GLY A 174 -11.50 -13.31 -4.71
C GLY A 174 -12.78 -13.80 -4.04
N GLU A 175 -12.80 -13.95 -2.71
CA GLU A 175 -13.96 -14.37 -1.93
C GLU A 175 -14.45 -13.24 -1.02
N LEU A 176 -15.76 -13.18 -0.75
CA LEU A 176 -16.38 -12.22 0.17
C LEU A 176 -16.06 -12.58 1.63
N ARG A 177 -14.78 -12.50 1.98
CA ARG A 177 -14.21 -12.91 3.27
C ARG A 177 -13.29 -11.84 3.85
N GLY A 178 -13.37 -10.61 3.34
CA GLY A 178 -12.69 -9.47 3.93
C GLY A 178 -13.25 -9.16 5.33
N GLY A 179 -12.42 -8.57 6.19
CA GLY A 179 -12.79 -8.35 7.60
C GLY A 179 -14.05 -7.49 7.80
N LYS A 180 -14.33 -6.56 6.88
CA LYS A 180 -15.56 -5.74 6.90
C LYS A 180 -16.77 -6.54 6.46
N ALA A 181 -16.65 -7.40 5.44
CA ALA A 181 -17.73 -8.28 5.00
C ALA A 181 -18.12 -9.28 6.10
N LEU A 182 -17.13 -9.92 6.74
CA LEU A 182 -17.37 -10.85 7.85
C LEU A 182 -17.99 -10.18 9.07
N ALA A 183 -17.57 -8.94 9.38
CA ALA A 183 -18.19 -8.16 10.46
C ALA A 183 -19.65 -7.82 10.14
N PHE A 184 -19.95 -7.45 8.89
CA PHE A 184 -21.30 -7.16 8.45
C PHE A 184 -22.20 -8.41 8.54
N GLU A 185 -21.74 -9.56 8.03
CA GLU A 185 -22.49 -10.83 8.13
C GLU A 185 -22.78 -11.24 9.57
N LYS A 186 -21.85 -10.97 10.49
CA LYS A 186 -22.02 -11.26 11.91
C LYS A 186 -23.08 -10.37 12.58
N ASP A 187 -23.12 -9.09 12.22
CA ASP A 187 -24.09 -8.13 12.77
C ASP A 187 -25.48 -8.31 12.13
N TYR A 188 -25.52 -8.78 10.88
CA TYR A 188 -26.73 -9.00 10.09
C TYR A 188 -26.83 -10.43 9.53
N PRO A 189 -26.89 -11.48 10.38
CA PRO A 189 -26.84 -12.88 9.93
C PRO A 189 -28.03 -13.30 9.04
N TRP A 190 -29.15 -12.59 9.13
CA TRP A 190 -30.31 -12.82 8.25
C TRP A 190 -30.10 -12.27 6.82
N LEU A 191 -29.00 -11.55 6.56
CA LEU A 191 -28.64 -10.99 5.26
C LEU A 191 -27.52 -11.74 4.55
N GLU A 192 -27.04 -12.89 5.05
CA GLU A 192 -25.89 -13.61 4.44
C GLU A 192 -26.08 -13.90 2.94
N GLN A 193 -27.32 -14.17 2.50
CA GLN A 193 -27.65 -14.39 1.08
C GLN A 193 -27.86 -13.11 0.27
N LEU A 194 -27.85 -11.96 0.93
CA LEU A 194 -28.04 -10.62 0.38
C LEU A 194 -26.80 -9.73 0.55
N THR A 195 -25.65 -10.26 1.01
CA THR A 195 -24.41 -9.48 1.04
C THR A 195 -23.97 -9.19 -0.40
N LEU A 196 -24.16 -7.95 -0.83
CA LEU A 196 -23.87 -7.48 -2.19
C LEU A 196 -22.67 -6.55 -2.19
N THR A 197 -21.94 -6.56 -3.30
CA THR A 197 -20.80 -5.67 -3.51
C THR A 197 -21.03 -4.74 -4.69
N THR A 198 -20.35 -3.61 -4.66
CA THR A 198 -20.34 -2.62 -5.73
C THR A 198 -18.93 -2.08 -5.95
N GLN A 199 -18.67 -1.53 -7.13
CA GLN A 199 -17.43 -0.83 -7.43
C GLN A 199 -17.62 0.66 -7.17
N ARG A 200 -16.70 1.25 -6.41
CA ARG A 200 -16.67 2.68 -6.12
C ARG A 200 -15.43 3.30 -6.77
N GLU A 201 -15.60 4.49 -7.33
CA GLU A 201 -14.48 5.29 -7.85
C GLU A 201 -13.76 5.95 -6.68
N LEU A 202 -12.44 5.73 -6.59
CA LEU A 202 -11.56 6.39 -5.64
C LEU A 202 -10.97 7.65 -6.26
N ASP A 203 -10.45 7.53 -7.48
CA ASP A 203 -9.79 8.61 -8.22
C ASP A 203 -9.55 8.21 -9.69
N VAL A 204 -8.76 9.01 -10.43
CA VAL A 204 -8.30 8.76 -11.79
C VAL A 204 -6.77 8.87 -11.87
N ASP A 205 -6.14 7.84 -12.43
CA ASP A 205 -4.73 7.84 -12.83
C ASP A 205 -4.57 8.59 -14.16
N ARG A 206 -4.01 9.80 -14.06
CA ARG A 206 -3.71 10.68 -15.20
C ARG A 206 -2.25 10.60 -15.65
N THR A 207 -1.45 9.70 -15.07
CA THR A 207 -0.04 9.52 -15.44
C THR A 207 0.11 8.69 -16.72
N VAL A 208 -1.00 8.13 -17.21
CA VAL A 208 -1.12 7.29 -18.39
C VAL A 208 -2.14 7.85 -19.39
N SER A 209 -2.03 7.40 -20.64
CA SER A 209 -2.98 7.71 -21.72
C SER A 209 -3.41 6.43 -22.43
N PRO A 210 -4.70 6.05 -22.42
CA PRO A 210 -5.82 6.77 -21.80
C PRO A 210 -5.74 6.78 -20.26
N GLU A 211 -6.38 7.78 -19.64
CA GLU A 211 -6.51 7.85 -18.17
C GLU A 211 -7.24 6.60 -17.65
N LEU A 212 -6.84 6.10 -16.47
CA LEU A 212 -7.42 4.91 -15.84
C LEU A 212 -8.20 5.29 -14.59
N LYS A 213 -9.40 4.71 -14.40
CA LYS A 213 -10.15 4.86 -13.15
C LYS A 213 -9.53 3.99 -12.06
N ILE A 214 -9.24 4.59 -10.92
CA ILE A 214 -8.85 3.89 -9.70
C ILE A 214 -10.13 3.50 -8.96
N VAL A 215 -10.45 2.22 -8.95
CA VAL A 215 -11.69 1.70 -8.34
C VAL A 215 -11.40 0.73 -7.22
N TYR A 216 -12.35 0.60 -6.28
CA TYR A 216 -12.31 -0.40 -5.22
C TYR A 216 -13.66 -1.07 -5.01
N THR A 217 -13.62 -2.28 -4.46
CA THR A 217 -14.80 -3.04 -4.09
C THR A 217 -15.28 -2.64 -2.70
N ASP A 218 -16.58 -2.39 -2.54
CA ASP A 218 -17.20 -2.14 -1.25
C ASP A 218 -18.54 -2.90 -1.12
N LEU A 219 -19.14 -2.90 0.07
CA LEU A 219 -20.50 -3.37 0.29
C LEU A 219 -21.52 -2.42 -0.34
N ASP A 220 -22.52 -2.98 -1.01
CA ASP A 220 -23.60 -2.22 -1.66
C ASP A 220 -24.75 -1.94 -0.69
N TYR A 221 -24.51 -1.05 0.27
CA TYR A 221 -25.49 -0.71 1.30
C TYR A 221 -26.82 -0.22 0.72
N ALA A 222 -26.80 0.48 -0.42
CA ALA A 222 -28.01 1.02 -1.04
C ALA A 222 -28.88 -0.10 -1.63
N GLU A 223 -28.27 -1.02 -2.39
CA GLU A 223 -29.00 -2.15 -2.97
C GLU A 223 -29.45 -3.14 -1.88
N MET A 224 -28.61 -3.38 -0.86
CA MET A 224 -28.99 -4.22 0.28
C MET A 224 -30.21 -3.64 1.02
N ALA A 225 -30.23 -2.33 1.28
CA ALA A 225 -31.37 -1.67 1.90
C ALA A 225 -32.61 -1.75 1.01
N LEU A 226 -32.47 -1.48 -0.30
CA LEU A 226 -33.57 -1.57 -1.27
C LEU A 226 -34.24 -2.95 -1.28
N ARG A 227 -33.44 -4.02 -1.30
CA ARG A 227 -33.97 -5.39 -1.28
C ARG A 227 -34.66 -5.72 0.03
N LEU A 228 -34.10 -5.27 1.14
CA LEU A 228 -34.66 -5.55 2.47
C LEU A 228 -35.99 -4.82 2.68
N SER A 229 -36.14 -3.61 2.15
CA SER A 229 -37.34 -2.80 2.34
C SER A 229 -38.53 -3.21 1.50
N ASN A 230 -38.34 -4.05 0.46
CA ASN A 230 -39.41 -4.56 -0.40
C ASN A 230 -40.37 -3.46 -0.92
N GLY A 231 -39.81 -2.32 -1.36
CA GLY A 231 -40.56 -1.18 -1.88
C GLY A 231 -41.12 -0.19 -0.84
N ASP A 232 -40.94 -0.43 0.46
CA ASP A 232 -41.27 0.53 1.52
C ASP A 232 -40.19 1.61 1.65
N ARG A 233 -40.54 2.85 1.28
CA ARG A 233 -39.60 3.98 1.28
C ARG A 233 -39.13 4.39 2.68
N THR A 234 -39.96 4.21 3.71
CA THR A 234 -39.56 4.57 5.08
C THR A 234 -38.51 3.60 5.58
N LYS A 235 -38.78 2.29 5.43
CA LYS A 235 -37.82 1.24 5.77
C LYS A 235 -36.53 1.31 4.95
N LEU A 236 -36.60 1.79 3.70
CA LEU A 236 -35.41 1.99 2.88
C LEU A 236 -34.45 2.98 3.53
N MET A 237 -34.98 4.11 4.00
CA MET A 237 -34.16 5.12 4.66
C MET A 237 -33.62 4.57 5.98
N ASP A 238 -34.46 3.92 6.79
CA ASP A 238 -34.05 3.35 8.08
C ASP A 238 -32.92 2.32 7.92
N HIS A 239 -33.05 1.35 7.00
CA HIS A 239 -32.01 0.34 6.77
C HIS A 239 -30.73 0.93 6.15
N TYR A 240 -30.88 1.90 5.26
CA TYR A 240 -29.71 2.53 4.66
C TYR A 240 -28.92 3.34 5.70
N GLU A 241 -29.60 4.07 6.59
CA GLU A 241 -28.96 4.78 7.70
C GLU A 241 -28.26 3.83 8.67
N GLU A 242 -28.90 2.72 9.02
CA GLU A 242 -28.33 1.64 9.84
C GLU A 242 -27.03 1.08 9.23
N PHE A 243 -27.03 0.76 7.94
CA PHE A 243 -25.83 0.27 7.25
C PHE A 243 -24.72 1.32 7.12
N LEU A 244 -25.08 2.59 6.97
CA LEU A 244 -24.11 3.69 7.00
C LEU A 244 -23.51 3.89 8.39
N GLU A 245 -24.28 3.69 9.45
CA GLU A 245 -23.78 3.73 10.83
C GLU A 245 -22.80 2.60 11.09
N PHE A 246 -23.11 1.37 10.64
CA PHE A 246 -22.15 0.27 10.64
C PHE A 246 -20.84 0.66 9.92
N ALA A 247 -20.94 1.24 8.72
CA ALA A 247 -19.77 1.60 7.91
C ALA A 247 -18.86 2.67 8.56
N ARG A 248 -19.41 3.49 9.47
CA ARG A 248 -18.71 4.55 10.19
C ARG A 248 -18.17 4.10 11.54
N THR A 249 -18.63 2.96 12.04
CA THR A 249 -18.24 2.44 13.35
C THR A 249 -16.78 1.95 13.31
N GLU A 250 -16.03 2.19 14.38
CA GLU A 250 -14.65 1.74 14.46
C GLU A 250 -14.58 0.20 14.36
N PRO A 251 -13.71 -0.36 13.49
CA PRO A 251 -13.59 -1.80 13.35
C PRO A 251 -13.22 -2.51 14.66
N SER A 252 -14.04 -3.47 15.06
CA SER A 252 -13.74 -4.39 16.17
C SER A 252 -12.85 -5.57 15.74
N GLU A 253 -12.98 -6.00 14.47
CA GLU A 253 -12.22 -7.13 13.91
C GLU A 253 -10.78 -6.73 13.55
N ARG A 254 -9.80 -7.54 13.99
CA ARG A 254 -8.37 -7.22 13.87
C ARG A 254 -7.93 -6.97 12.42
N VAL A 255 -8.34 -7.83 11.49
CA VAL A 255 -7.94 -7.72 10.07
C VAL A 255 -8.53 -6.46 9.44
N TYR A 256 -9.80 -6.16 9.74
CA TYR A 256 -10.46 -4.93 9.29
C TYR A 256 -9.73 -3.70 9.86
N LYS A 257 -9.46 -3.67 11.16
CA LYS A 257 -8.74 -2.56 11.81
C LYS A 257 -7.37 -2.29 11.19
N ILE A 258 -6.61 -3.34 10.84
CA ILE A 258 -5.29 -3.15 10.21
C ILE A 258 -5.42 -2.52 8.82
N HIS A 259 -6.31 -3.01 7.96
CA HIS A 259 -6.52 -2.42 6.63
C HIS A 259 -7.03 -0.98 6.72
N GLN A 260 -7.99 -0.72 7.62
CA GLN A 260 -8.52 0.62 7.85
C GLN A 260 -7.41 1.59 8.31
N ASN A 261 -6.53 1.15 9.21
CA ASN A 261 -5.40 1.98 9.66
C ASN A 261 -4.44 2.32 8.51
N ILE A 262 -4.15 1.36 7.62
CA ILE A 262 -3.30 1.60 6.45
C ILE A 262 -3.97 2.57 5.48
N VAL A 263 -5.26 2.38 5.17
CA VAL A 263 -6.04 3.29 4.32
C VAL A 263 -6.06 4.71 4.89
N ASN A 264 -6.27 4.87 6.20
CA ASN A 264 -6.28 6.18 6.85
C ASN A 264 -4.92 6.89 6.71
N VAL A 265 -3.81 6.14 6.84
CA VAL A 265 -2.47 6.67 6.59
C VAL A 265 -2.33 7.10 5.14
N TYR A 266 -2.68 6.25 4.17
CA TYR A 266 -2.60 6.57 2.74
C TYR A 266 -3.39 7.84 2.39
N GLN A 267 -4.63 7.96 2.87
CA GLN A 267 -5.46 9.16 2.65
C GLN A 267 -4.77 10.42 3.17
N ARG A 268 -4.26 10.39 4.40
CA ARG A 268 -3.56 11.52 5.00
C ARG A 268 -2.30 11.89 4.22
N VAL A 269 -1.48 10.90 3.86
CA VAL A 269 -0.20 11.19 3.19
C VAL A 269 -0.35 11.60 1.74
N VAL A 270 -1.35 11.08 1.03
CA VAL A 270 -1.69 11.51 -0.33
C VAL A 270 -2.06 13.00 -0.32
N LEU A 271 -2.93 13.42 0.60
CA LEU A 271 -3.29 14.84 0.74
C LEU A 271 -2.05 15.71 1.01
N SER A 272 -1.10 15.24 1.82
CA SER A 272 0.16 15.94 2.05
C SER A 272 0.98 16.07 0.76
N LEU A 273 1.15 14.97 0.01
CA LEU A 273 1.90 14.97 -1.25
C LEU A 273 1.28 15.91 -2.28
N GLU A 274 -0.05 15.96 -2.38
CA GLU A 274 -0.78 16.82 -3.31
C GLU A 274 -0.75 18.30 -2.91
N ALA A 275 -0.80 18.63 -1.62
CA ALA A 275 -0.80 20.01 -1.14
C ALA A 275 0.51 20.77 -1.42
N GLY A 276 1.63 20.06 -1.62
CA GLY A 276 2.95 20.68 -1.79
C GLY A 276 3.62 21.09 -0.47
N CYS A 277 4.81 21.69 -0.54
CA CYS A 277 5.44 22.30 0.63
C CYS A 277 4.63 23.55 1.03
N SER A 278 4.23 23.63 2.30
CA SER A 278 3.74 24.88 2.90
C SER A 278 4.90 25.68 3.49
#